data_AF-A0A8X6FQU3-F1
#
_entry.id   AF-A0A8X6FQU3-F1
#
_cell.length_a   1.000
_cell.length_b   1.000
_cell.length_c   1.000
_cell.angle_alpha   90.00
_cell.angle_beta   90.00
_cell.angle_gamma   90.00
#
_symmetry.space_group_name_H-M   'P 1'
#
loop_
_entity.id
_entity.type
_entity.pdbx_description
1 polymer ?
#
loop_
_entity_poly.entity_id
_entity_poly.type
_entity_poly.pdbx_seq_one_letter_code
_entity_poly.pdbx_strand_id
1 'polypeptide(L)'
;MSANEDGIAVKLNTYVESKIQVRAPSKKDKTENNPETVVQKNTASIPEDESGKTKSDKIELRNSIPHEPPESMDSSCSNDTNEAQIETINVSVNVNIEPESPSRGLNGQFKRMQLTVPKINYTEKIIFCLDMSSDMEQTPFKLGDGSQHTPLSMVKRTIELFVENKHFINRKHEFSLMVLYENATWVREFTNDPKELIDSLQDLNETQACTSCDLASIVTLITDKYEMRIPRKISLLPCLFRVILVYGRSSCMIQFSNEEARDFLINYPFLILDIVYIHEPPTNENKCQEIFEALCDLDEHNKSYIYEITRNTTKLHNSMAKLLTHPVQRCAQKDTTYSIRLPYSQEME
;
A
#
# COMPACT_ATOMS: atom_id res chain seq x y z
N MET A 1 -26.91 -23.08 2.01
CA MET A 1 -27.00 -22.74 3.45
C MET A 1 -26.12 -21.54 3.71
N SER A 2 -26.50 -20.64 4.61
CA SER A 2 -25.72 -19.43 4.89
C SER A 2 -24.44 -19.78 5.64
N ALA A 3 -23.28 -19.32 5.14
CA ALA A 3 -22.07 -19.25 5.94
C ALA A 3 -22.10 -17.93 6.73
N ASN A 4 -22.02 -18.00 8.06
CA ASN A 4 -22.04 -16.80 8.90
C ASN A 4 -20.71 -16.04 8.79
N GLU A 5 -20.79 -14.71 8.83
CA GLU A 5 -19.62 -13.84 8.76
C GLU A 5 -18.84 -13.85 10.08
N ASP A 6 -17.78 -14.67 10.15
CA ASP A 6 -16.97 -14.88 11.37
C ASP A 6 -15.93 -13.76 11.64
N GLY A 7 -16.30 -12.51 11.38
CA GLY A 7 -15.48 -11.32 11.64
C GLY A 7 -16.30 -10.10 11.99
N ILE A 8 -15.65 -9.10 12.59
CA ILE A 8 -16.20 -7.77 12.84
C ILE A 8 -15.74 -6.87 11.68
N ALA A 9 -16.67 -6.29 10.93
CA ALA A 9 -16.35 -5.31 9.89
C ALA A 9 -16.02 -3.96 10.54
N VAL A 10 -14.83 -3.41 10.26
CA VAL A 10 -14.45 -2.06 10.66
C VAL A 10 -14.61 -1.13 9.46
N LYS A 11 -15.33 -0.03 9.63
CA LYS A 11 -15.45 1.07 8.65
C LYS A 11 -15.09 2.38 9.35
N LEU A 12 -14.57 3.34 8.59
CA LEU A 12 -14.27 4.68 9.11
C LEU A 12 -15.57 5.33 9.63
N ASN A 13 -16.61 5.35 8.78
CA ASN A 13 -17.83 6.13 8.99
C ASN A 13 -18.83 5.56 10.03
N THR A 14 -18.47 4.58 10.86
CA THR A 14 -19.40 3.93 11.82
C THR A 14 -19.86 4.84 12.97
N TYR A 15 -19.33 6.06 13.09
CA TYR A 15 -19.69 7.03 14.15
C TYR A 15 -20.46 8.27 13.66
N VAL A 16 -20.79 8.38 12.37
CA VAL A 16 -21.46 9.57 11.79
C VAL A 16 -22.99 9.58 12.01
N GLU A 17 -23.47 9.25 13.22
CA GLU A 17 -24.89 9.46 13.56
C GLU A 17 -25.19 9.72 15.07
N SER A 18 -24.41 10.58 15.75
CA SER A 18 -24.79 11.02 17.10
C SER A 18 -24.35 12.43 17.52
N LYS A 19 -24.84 13.51 16.88
CA LYS A 19 -24.87 14.87 17.50
C LYS A 19 -25.75 15.98 16.86
N ILE A 20 -26.90 15.69 16.25
CA ILE A 20 -27.93 16.72 15.96
C ILE A 20 -29.29 16.30 16.51
N GLN A 21 -29.52 16.55 17.81
CA GLN A 21 -30.86 16.44 18.42
C GLN A 21 -31.47 17.84 18.60
N VAL A 22 -31.77 18.51 17.48
CA VAL A 22 -32.45 19.81 17.49
C VAL A 22 -33.91 19.63 17.92
N ARG A 23 -34.24 20.14 19.10
CA ARG A 23 -35.56 20.06 19.72
C ARG A 23 -36.54 21.02 19.02
N ALA A 24 -37.55 20.49 18.35
CA ALA A 24 -38.53 21.28 17.60
C ALA A 24 -39.40 22.19 18.49
N PRO A 25 -39.57 23.48 18.16
CA PRO A 25 -40.60 24.35 18.74
C PRO A 25 -41.99 24.09 18.15
N SER A 26 -43.05 24.43 18.89
CA SER A 26 -44.45 24.23 18.48
C SER A 26 -45.05 25.38 17.65
N LYS A 27 -46.05 25.06 16.83
CA LYS A 27 -46.71 25.94 15.82
C LYS A 27 -47.39 27.20 16.36
N LYS A 28 -47.26 28.31 15.62
CA LYS A 28 -48.30 29.28 15.12
C LYS A 28 -47.62 30.58 14.65
N ASP A 29 -48.15 31.39 13.72
CA ASP A 29 -49.42 31.35 12.98
C ASP A 29 -49.22 31.86 11.51
N LYS A 30 -50.33 32.08 10.79
CA LYS A 30 -50.55 32.55 9.38
C LYS A 30 -49.65 33.73 8.87
N THR A 31 -49.59 34.10 7.57
CA THR A 31 -50.64 34.12 6.52
C THR A 31 -50.11 34.28 5.07
N GLU A 32 -50.85 33.70 4.10
CA GLU A 32 -51.23 34.23 2.76
C GLU A 32 -50.29 34.38 1.52
N ASN A 33 -50.94 34.09 0.37
CA ASN A 33 -50.77 34.58 -1.01
C ASN A 33 -49.78 33.95 -2.02
N ASN A 34 -50.21 34.03 -3.29
CA ASN A 34 -49.92 33.28 -4.52
C ASN A 34 -50.59 34.10 -5.68
N PRO A 35 -50.40 33.85 -7.00
CA PRO A 35 -49.43 33.06 -7.76
C PRO A 35 -48.59 33.90 -8.76
N GLU A 36 -47.74 33.29 -9.61
CA GLU A 36 -48.01 33.23 -11.06
C GLU A 36 -47.00 32.42 -11.91
N THR A 37 -47.53 32.01 -13.07
CA THR A 37 -47.04 31.27 -14.24
C THR A 37 -45.63 31.55 -14.77
N VAL A 38 -45.00 30.52 -15.39
CA VAL A 38 -44.70 30.49 -16.85
C VAL A 38 -44.30 29.07 -17.29
N VAL A 39 -44.58 28.72 -18.55
CA VAL A 39 -44.26 27.43 -19.19
C VAL A 39 -43.48 27.67 -20.48
N GLN A 40 -42.43 26.89 -20.75
CA GLN A 40 -42.06 26.59 -22.14
C GLN A 40 -41.26 25.29 -22.30
N LYS A 41 -41.55 24.57 -23.40
CA LYS A 41 -40.70 23.55 -24.03
C LYS A 41 -40.00 24.20 -25.22
N ASN A 42 -38.92 23.58 -25.74
CA ASN A 42 -38.95 23.01 -27.09
C ASN A 42 -37.69 22.20 -27.47
N THR A 43 -37.80 21.49 -28.58
CA THR A 43 -36.93 20.42 -29.08
C THR A 43 -35.97 20.84 -30.20
N ALA A 44 -34.77 20.23 -30.20
CA ALA A 44 -34.02 19.62 -31.31
C ALA A 44 -33.83 20.32 -32.69
N SER A 45 -32.60 20.25 -33.22
CA SER A 45 -32.32 19.87 -34.63
C SER A 45 -30.86 19.42 -34.83
N ILE A 46 -30.58 18.66 -35.90
CA ILE A 46 -29.26 18.22 -36.41
C ILE A 46 -29.26 18.41 -37.94
N PRO A 47 -28.12 18.74 -38.59
CA PRO A 47 -27.55 17.93 -39.70
C PRO A 47 -26.06 17.54 -39.39
N GLU A 48 -25.44 16.43 -39.86
CA GLU A 48 -25.32 15.78 -41.20
C GLU A 48 -24.48 16.60 -42.22
N ASP A 49 -23.58 16.05 -43.06
CA ASP A 49 -22.74 14.82 -43.10
C ASP A 49 -21.59 15.06 -44.15
N GLU A 50 -20.75 14.19 -44.74
CA GLU A 50 -20.52 12.72 -44.82
C GLU A 50 -19.02 12.44 -45.17
N SER A 51 -18.59 11.18 -45.10
CA SER A 51 -17.40 10.58 -45.74
C SER A 51 -15.99 10.82 -45.11
N GLY A 52 -15.03 9.88 -45.20
CA GLY A 52 -15.03 8.60 -45.94
C GLY A 52 -13.91 7.60 -45.57
N LYS A 53 -13.83 6.49 -46.32
CA LYS A 53 -13.03 5.26 -46.10
C LYS A 53 -11.54 5.45 -46.49
N THR A 54 -10.55 4.55 -46.27
CA THR A 54 -10.53 3.07 -46.34
C THR A 54 -9.18 2.48 -45.84
N LYS A 55 -9.12 1.16 -45.61
CA LYS A 55 -7.95 0.26 -45.42
C LYS A 55 -7.21 0.37 -44.06
N SER A 56 -6.77 -0.68 -43.37
CA SER A 56 -6.53 -2.13 -43.62
C SER A 56 -5.21 -2.52 -44.30
N ASP A 57 -4.26 -3.05 -43.52
CA ASP A 57 -3.24 -3.99 -44.00
C ASP A 57 -2.91 -5.04 -42.93
N LYS A 58 -2.61 -6.26 -43.37
CA LYS A 58 -2.03 -7.35 -42.56
C LYS A 58 -0.54 -7.45 -42.86
N ILE A 59 0.29 -7.66 -41.84
CA ILE A 59 1.59 -8.33 -42.04
C ILE A 59 1.72 -9.45 -41.01
N GLU A 60 1.68 -10.69 -41.49
CA GLU A 60 2.11 -11.88 -40.76
C GLU A 60 3.58 -12.12 -41.10
N LEU A 61 4.42 -12.44 -40.10
CA LEU A 61 5.67 -13.16 -40.35
C LEU A 61 5.85 -14.29 -39.32
N ARG A 62 6.06 -15.51 -39.82
CA ARG A 62 6.50 -16.67 -39.05
C ARG A 62 8.00 -16.87 -39.24
N ASN A 63 8.68 -17.35 -38.19
CA ASN A 63 9.64 -18.47 -38.17
C ASN A 63 10.18 -18.60 -36.72
N SER A 64 10.34 -19.73 -36.02
CA SER A 64 10.58 -21.15 -36.39
C SER A 64 12.05 -21.41 -36.79
N ILE A 65 12.85 -22.34 -36.21
CA ILE A 65 12.59 -23.44 -35.23
C ILE A 65 13.70 -23.45 -34.10
N PRO A 66 14.31 -24.54 -33.53
CA PRO A 66 14.45 -24.68 -32.06
C PRO A 66 15.90 -24.79 -31.52
N HIS A 67 16.04 -25.05 -30.21
CA HIS A 67 16.99 -26.06 -29.71
C HIS A 67 16.50 -26.72 -28.40
N GLU A 68 16.87 -27.99 -28.20
CA GLU A 68 16.47 -28.86 -27.07
C GLU A 68 17.43 -28.78 -25.86
N PRO A 69 17.01 -29.19 -24.65
CA PRO A 69 17.85 -29.18 -23.45
C PRO A 69 18.83 -30.38 -23.37
N PRO A 70 19.96 -30.25 -22.66
CA PRO A 70 20.82 -31.38 -22.32
C PRO A 70 20.21 -32.26 -21.21
N GLU A 71 20.63 -33.52 -21.18
CA GLU A 71 20.02 -34.59 -20.37
C GLU A 71 20.53 -34.68 -18.92
N SER A 72 19.90 -35.58 -18.16
CA SER A 72 20.26 -36.02 -16.82
C SER A 72 21.68 -36.55 -16.68
N MET A 73 22.29 -36.35 -15.50
CA MET A 73 23.23 -37.32 -14.93
C MET A 73 22.69 -37.82 -13.59
N ASP A 74 22.62 -39.15 -13.44
CA ASP A 74 22.33 -39.79 -12.17
C ASP A 74 23.45 -39.55 -11.15
N SER A 75 23.08 -39.37 -9.89
CA SER A 75 23.93 -39.82 -8.78
C SER A 75 23.06 -40.33 -7.63
N SER A 76 23.19 -41.62 -7.34
CA SER A 76 22.51 -42.29 -6.25
C SER A 76 23.31 -42.18 -4.96
N CYS A 77 22.66 -41.90 -3.83
CA CYS A 77 22.94 -42.66 -2.61
C CYS A 77 21.86 -42.54 -1.52
N SER A 78 21.64 -43.67 -0.83
CA SER A 78 21.19 -43.83 0.55
C SER A 78 19.94 -43.08 1.06
N ASN A 79 18.90 -43.86 1.35
CA ASN A 79 17.90 -43.48 2.36
C ASN A 79 18.54 -43.50 3.76
N ASP A 80 18.22 -42.51 4.60
CA ASP A 80 18.25 -42.65 6.05
C ASP A 80 17.00 -41.98 6.64
N THR A 81 16.04 -42.79 7.08
CA THR A 81 14.77 -42.33 7.65
C THR A 81 14.92 -41.99 9.12
N ASN A 82 14.75 -40.72 9.47
CA ASN A 82 14.52 -40.27 10.85
C ASN A 82 13.21 -39.49 10.92
N GLU A 83 12.14 -40.15 11.37
CA GLU A 83 10.83 -39.52 11.63
C GLU A 83 10.88 -38.67 12.91
N ALA A 84 11.36 -37.43 12.81
CA ALA A 84 11.18 -36.44 13.86
C ALA A 84 9.72 -35.93 13.85
N GLN A 85 8.95 -36.28 14.88
CA GLN A 85 7.55 -35.88 15.01
C GLN A 85 7.43 -34.36 15.14
N ILE A 86 6.83 -33.70 14.15
CA ILE A 86 6.46 -32.29 14.22
C ILE A 86 5.15 -32.17 15.00
N GLU A 87 5.24 -31.97 16.31
CA GLU A 87 4.07 -31.60 17.13
C GLU A 87 3.49 -30.28 16.63
N THR A 88 2.30 -30.34 16.02
CA THR A 88 1.59 -29.16 15.54
C THR A 88 0.97 -28.42 16.73
N ILE A 89 1.71 -27.46 17.29
CA ILE A 89 1.24 -26.64 18.42
C ILE A 89 0.09 -25.72 17.96
N ASN A 90 -1.14 -26.22 18.07
CA ASN A 90 -2.36 -25.45 17.82
C ASN A 90 -2.60 -24.42 18.92
N VAL A 91 -1.97 -23.25 18.82
CA VAL A 91 -2.21 -22.11 19.72
C VAL A 91 -3.57 -21.47 19.42
N SER A 92 -4.64 -22.07 19.93
CA SER A 92 -6.01 -21.56 19.81
C SER A 92 -6.26 -20.37 20.76
N VAL A 93 -5.90 -19.16 20.34
CA VAL A 93 -6.22 -17.93 21.08
C VAL A 93 -7.72 -17.62 20.97
N ASN A 94 -8.48 -17.94 22.02
CA ASN A 94 -9.88 -17.52 22.14
C ASN A 94 -9.96 -16.04 22.53
N VAL A 95 -10.40 -15.19 21.60
CA VAL A 95 -10.72 -13.78 21.89
C VAL A 95 -12.10 -13.72 22.56
N ASN A 96 -12.14 -13.43 23.85
CA ASN A 96 -13.39 -13.34 24.61
C ASN A 96 -13.99 -11.94 24.45
N ILE A 97 -15.17 -11.85 23.80
CA ILE A 97 -15.83 -10.56 23.49
C ILE A 97 -17.15 -10.49 24.25
N GLU A 98 -17.20 -9.62 25.26
CA GLU A 98 -18.43 -9.27 25.98
C GLU A 98 -19.33 -8.32 25.13
N PRO A 99 -20.67 -8.35 25.30
CA PRO A 99 -21.58 -7.53 24.52
C PRO A 99 -21.43 -6.02 24.75
N GLU A 100 -21.91 -5.25 23.77
CA GLU A 100 -21.51 -3.86 23.55
C GLU A 100 -22.07 -2.84 24.54
N SER A 101 -21.33 -1.72 24.69
CA SER A 101 -21.81 -0.49 25.32
C SER A 101 -21.49 0.71 24.41
N PRO A 102 -22.49 1.47 23.90
CA PRO A 102 -22.28 2.43 22.81
C PRO A 102 -21.76 3.78 23.31
N SER A 103 -20.44 3.92 23.52
CA SER A 103 -19.78 5.24 23.79
C SER A 103 -18.24 5.20 23.85
N ARG A 104 -17.55 4.43 22.98
CA ARG A 104 -16.07 4.44 22.87
C ARG A 104 -15.65 4.39 21.40
N GLY A 105 -14.72 5.26 21.00
CA GLY A 105 -14.21 5.35 19.61
C GLY A 105 -13.15 4.29 19.27
N LEU A 106 -12.63 4.34 18.03
CA LEU A 106 -11.70 3.36 17.43
C LEU A 106 -10.58 2.91 18.38
N ASN A 107 -9.83 3.86 18.94
CA ASN A 107 -8.75 3.63 19.89
C ASN A 107 -9.14 2.78 21.12
N GLY A 108 -10.39 2.86 21.56
CA GLY A 108 -10.93 2.06 22.66
C GLY A 108 -11.26 0.61 22.28
N GLN A 109 -11.48 0.32 21.00
CA GLN A 109 -11.66 -1.03 20.48
C GLN A 109 -10.30 -1.69 20.21
N PHE A 110 -9.43 -1.03 19.44
CA PHE A 110 -8.11 -1.58 19.08
C PHE A 110 -7.22 -1.85 20.30
N LYS A 111 -7.16 -0.96 21.31
CA LYS A 111 -6.37 -1.20 22.54
C LYS A 111 -6.87 -2.38 23.39
N ARG A 112 -8.12 -2.82 23.19
CA ARG A 112 -8.67 -4.04 23.82
C ARG A 112 -8.33 -5.31 23.03
N MET A 113 -7.85 -5.17 21.80
CA MET A 113 -7.57 -6.24 20.85
C MET A 113 -6.06 -6.34 20.57
N GLN A 114 -5.28 -6.72 21.58
CA GLN A 114 -3.87 -7.13 21.43
C GLN A 114 -3.76 -8.48 20.68
N LEU A 115 -4.22 -8.50 19.42
CA LEU A 115 -4.11 -9.64 18.53
C LEU A 115 -2.65 -9.84 18.13
N THR A 116 -2.00 -10.82 18.76
CA THR A 116 -0.67 -11.26 18.33
C THR A 116 -0.81 -11.93 16.96
N VAL A 117 -0.47 -11.20 15.90
CA VAL A 117 -0.50 -11.73 14.53
C VAL A 117 0.60 -12.81 14.42
N PRO A 118 0.27 -14.08 14.10
CA PRO A 118 1.26 -15.15 14.07
C PRO A 118 2.18 -15.00 12.86
N LYS A 119 3.41 -15.51 12.98
CA LYS A 119 4.49 -15.35 11.98
C LYS A 119 4.32 -16.23 10.72
N ILE A 120 3.13 -16.25 10.15
CA ILE A 120 2.74 -17.03 8.97
C ILE A 120 2.99 -16.19 7.70
N ASN A 121 3.35 -16.85 6.60
CA ASN A 121 3.43 -16.23 5.28
C ASN A 121 2.01 -16.12 4.70
N TYR A 122 1.34 -15.00 4.96
CA TYR A 122 0.01 -14.71 4.43
C TYR A 122 0.09 -14.20 2.98
N THR A 123 -1.05 -14.17 2.29
CA THR A 123 -1.17 -13.36 1.08
C THR A 123 -1.13 -11.88 1.45
N GLU A 124 -0.08 -11.16 1.07
CA GLU A 124 -0.08 -9.69 1.12
C GLU A 124 -0.84 -9.10 -0.08
N LYS A 125 -1.71 -8.12 0.19
CA LYS A 125 -2.25 -7.12 -0.73
C LYS A 125 -1.39 -5.86 -0.60
N ILE A 126 -0.50 -5.63 -1.56
CA ILE A 126 0.53 -4.59 -1.52
C ILE A 126 0.10 -3.40 -2.38
N ILE A 127 0.04 -2.22 -1.78
CA ILE A 127 -0.28 -0.94 -2.44
C ILE A 127 1.00 -0.12 -2.49
N PHE A 128 1.48 0.21 -3.69
CA PHE A 128 2.49 1.25 -3.84
C PHE A 128 1.78 2.60 -3.87
N CYS A 129 2.16 3.50 -2.96
CA CYS A 129 1.72 4.89 -2.99
C CYS A 129 2.91 5.76 -3.38
N LEU A 130 2.91 6.23 -4.62
CA LEU A 130 4.03 6.91 -5.25
C LEU A 130 3.81 8.42 -5.25
N ASP A 131 4.66 9.16 -4.55
CA ASP A 131 4.70 10.62 -4.66
C ASP A 131 5.00 11.03 -6.13
N MET A 132 4.13 11.85 -6.70
CA MET A 132 4.23 12.39 -8.07
C MET A 132 4.40 13.92 -8.05
N SER A 133 4.98 14.45 -6.97
CA SER A 133 5.40 15.85 -6.91
C SER A 133 6.64 16.12 -7.77
N SER A 134 6.84 17.38 -8.15
CA SER A 134 8.01 17.86 -8.90
C SER A 134 9.36 17.53 -8.24
N ASP A 135 9.39 17.31 -6.92
CA ASP A 135 10.59 16.93 -6.17
C ASP A 135 11.16 15.57 -6.63
N MET A 136 10.31 14.73 -7.24
CA MET A 136 10.70 13.43 -7.80
C MET A 136 11.40 13.51 -9.17
N GLU A 137 11.47 14.71 -9.77
CA GLU A 137 12.26 15.01 -10.98
C GLU A 137 13.42 15.98 -10.70
N GLN A 138 13.75 16.26 -9.42
CA GLN A 138 14.89 17.10 -9.02
C GLN A 138 16.23 16.31 -9.05
N THR A 139 17.16 16.53 -8.11
CA THR A 139 18.57 16.12 -8.25
C THR A 139 18.69 14.63 -8.58
N PRO A 140 19.25 14.26 -9.75
CA PRO A 140 19.25 12.87 -10.20
C PRO A 140 20.21 12.01 -9.38
N PHE A 141 19.86 10.73 -9.27
CA PHE A 141 20.78 9.68 -8.86
C PHE A 141 21.89 9.54 -9.91
N LYS A 142 23.13 9.38 -9.43
CA LYS A 142 24.33 9.18 -10.26
C LYS A 142 24.81 7.74 -10.10
N LEU A 143 24.94 7.03 -11.21
CA LEU A 143 25.40 5.63 -11.22
C LEU A 143 26.91 5.57 -11.49
N GLY A 144 27.52 4.41 -11.21
CA GLY A 144 28.97 4.21 -11.33
C GLY A 144 29.52 4.26 -12.76
N ASP A 145 28.65 4.19 -13.76
CA ASP A 145 28.95 4.39 -15.19
C ASP A 145 28.84 5.86 -15.62
N GLY A 146 28.44 6.76 -14.72
CA GLY A 146 28.20 8.18 -14.99
C GLY A 146 26.79 8.50 -15.52
N SER A 147 25.91 7.51 -15.68
CA SER A 147 24.52 7.74 -16.05
C SER A 147 23.74 8.46 -14.93
N GLN A 148 22.70 9.19 -15.32
CA GLN A 148 21.88 10.01 -14.44
C GLN A 148 20.40 9.70 -14.64
N HIS A 149 19.72 9.38 -13.54
CA HIS A 149 18.31 9.02 -13.52
C HIS A 149 17.57 9.81 -12.43
N THR A 150 16.38 10.29 -12.74
CA THR A 150 15.58 11.06 -11.77
C THR A 150 15.05 10.16 -10.64
N PRO A 151 14.73 10.71 -9.47
CA PRO A 151 14.14 9.94 -8.38
C PRO A 151 12.94 9.08 -8.80
N LEU A 152 11.99 9.61 -9.60
CA LEU A 152 10.88 8.83 -10.14
C LEU A 152 11.35 7.65 -10.97
N SER A 153 12.26 7.88 -11.92
CA SER A 153 12.82 6.85 -12.80
C SER A 153 13.46 5.69 -12.01
N MET A 154 14.24 6.02 -10.97
CA MET A 154 14.88 5.03 -10.11
C MET A 154 13.87 4.28 -9.24
N VAL A 155 12.84 4.97 -8.74
CA VAL A 155 11.78 4.35 -7.94
C VAL A 155 10.97 3.37 -8.78
N LYS A 156 10.51 3.76 -9.98
CA LYS A 156 9.83 2.84 -10.92
C LYS A 156 10.60 1.53 -11.08
N ARG A 157 11.91 1.61 -11.33
CA ARG A 157 12.77 0.42 -11.51
C ARG A 157 12.96 -0.42 -10.24
N THR A 158 12.94 0.19 -9.05
CA THR A 158 13.00 -0.60 -7.79
C THR A 158 11.66 -1.21 -7.39
N ILE A 159 10.53 -0.61 -7.78
CA ILE A 159 9.20 -1.21 -7.63
C ILE A 159 9.03 -2.37 -8.62
N GLU A 160 9.41 -2.21 -9.89
CA GLU A 160 9.49 -3.28 -10.90
C GLU A 160 10.20 -4.53 -10.34
N LEU A 161 11.46 -4.36 -9.90
CA LEU A 161 12.25 -5.44 -9.29
C LEU A 161 11.62 -6.01 -8.02
N PHE A 162 11.00 -5.18 -7.18
CA PHE A 162 10.29 -5.65 -5.98
C PHE A 162 9.14 -6.59 -6.38
N VAL A 163 8.30 -6.17 -7.33
CA VAL A 163 7.05 -6.85 -7.70
C VAL A 163 7.36 -8.20 -8.32
N GLU A 164 8.33 -8.28 -9.23
CA GLU A 164 8.83 -9.54 -9.79
C GLU A 164 9.29 -10.52 -8.70
N ASN A 165 10.19 -10.06 -7.81
CA ASN A 165 10.76 -10.91 -6.75
C ASN A 165 9.71 -11.31 -5.71
N LYS A 166 8.79 -10.41 -5.36
CA LYS A 166 7.73 -10.67 -4.38
C LYS A 166 6.71 -11.67 -4.92
N HIS A 167 6.28 -11.49 -6.17
CA HIS A 167 5.40 -12.43 -6.86
C HIS A 167 6.08 -13.79 -7.09
N PHE A 168 7.39 -13.82 -7.35
CA PHE A 168 8.17 -15.07 -7.40
C PHE A 168 8.12 -15.84 -6.07
N ILE A 169 8.28 -15.16 -4.93
CA ILE A 169 8.19 -15.76 -3.58
C ILE A 169 6.80 -16.36 -3.31
N ASN A 170 5.72 -15.68 -3.70
CA ASN A 170 4.36 -16.21 -3.60
C ASN A 170 3.42 -15.59 -4.65
N ARG A 171 3.00 -16.43 -5.61
CA ARG A 171 2.15 -16.07 -6.76
C ARG A 171 0.73 -15.61 -6.40
N LYS A 172 0.34 -15.73 -5.12
CA LYS A 172 -0.95 -15.24 -4.60
C LYS A 172 -0.89 -13.77 -4.17
N HIS A 173 0.30 -13.17 -4.05
CA HIS A 173 0.42 -11.75 -3.75
C HIS A 173 -0.28 -10.91 -4.83
N GLU A 174 -1.03 -9.91 -4.37
CA GLU A 174 -1.72 -8.95 -5.22
C GLU A 174 -1.09 -7.57 -5.04
N PHE A 175 -0.94 -6.83 -6.13
CA PHE A 175 -0.29 -5.53 -6.18
C PHE A 175 -1.27 -4.48 -6.72
N SER A 176 -1.17 -3.26 -6.20
CA SER A 176 -2.02 -2.13 -6.53
C SER A 176 -1.17 -0.86 -6.60
N LEU A 177 -1.58 0.11 -7.42
CA LEU A 177 -0.86 1.37 -7.62
C LEU A 177 -1.74 2.58 -7.30
N MET A 178 -1.24 3.44 -6.42
CA MET A 178 -1.73 4.78 -6.14
C MET A 178 -0.65 5.82 -6.48
N VAL A 179 -1.08 7.00 -6.89
CA VAL A 179 -0.23 8.20 -6.92
C VAL A 179 -0.63 9.16 -5.81
N LEU A 180 0.34 9.93 -5.31
CA LEU A 180 0.18 10.93 -4.27
C LEU A 180 0.60 12.30 -4.80
N TYR A 181 -0.38 13.18 -5.00
CA TYR A 181 -0.18 14.59 -5.27
C TYR A 181 -0.43 15.36 -3.96
N GLU A 182 -1.36 16.31 -3.91
CA GLU A 182 -1.83 16.87 -2.64
C GLU A 182 -2.72 15.88 -1.87
N ASN A 183 -3.39 14.99 -2.59
CA ASN A 183 -4.13 13.83 -2.10
C ASN A 183 -3.70 12.57 -2.87
N ALA A 184 -3.98 11.39 -2.33
CA ALA A 184 -3.81 10.13 -3.03
C ALA A 184 -4.92 9.90 -4.07
N THR A 185 -4.60 9.15 -5.13
CA THR A 185 -5.54 8.73 -6.18
C THR A 185 -5.22 7.32 -6.64
N TRP A 186 -6.24 6.50 -6.88
CA TRP A 186 -6.08 5.12 -7.34
C TRP A 186 -5.78 5.08 -8.85
N VAL A 187 -4.72 4.37 -9.25
CA VAL A 187 -4.32 4.20 -10.66
C VAL A 187 -4.60 2.79 -11.16
N ARG A 188 -4.21 1.78 -10.37
CA ARG A 188 -4.42 0.36 -10.71
C ARG A 188 -4.95 -0.42 -9.52
N GLU A 189 -6.05 -1.14 -9.73
CA GLU A 189 -6.63 -2.06 -8.74
C GLU A 189 -5.68 -3.21 -8.38
N PHE A 190 -6.02 -3.95 -7.32
CA PHE A 190 -5.33 -5.20 -7.01
C PHE A 190 -5.36 -6.17 -8.21
N THR A 191 -4.17 -6.52 -8.68
CA THR A 191 -3.93 -7.57 -9.66
C THR A 191 -2.83 -8.50 -9.16
N ASN A 192 -2.92 -9.79 -9.47
CA ASN A 192 -1.86 -10.76 -9.19
C ASN A 192 -0.92 -10.97 -10.39
N ASP A 193 -1.10 -10.23 -11.50
CA ASP A 193 -0.15 -10.18 -12.61
C ASP A 193 0.84 -9.01 -12.41
N PRO A 194 2.15 -9.28 -12.21
CA PRO A 194 3.18 -8.25 -12.18
C PRO A 194 3.16 -7.31 -13.38
N LYS A 195 2.86 -7.81 -14.58
CA LYS A 195 2.98 -7.04 -15.82
C LYS A 195 1.97 -5.91 -15.88
N GLU A 196 0.72 -6.16 -15.51
CA GLU A 196 -0.32 -5.12 -15.49
C GLU A 196 0.04 -3.94 -14.58
N LEU A 197 0.67 -4.23 -13.44
CA LEU A 197 1.16 -3.19 -12.52
C LEU A 197 2.40 -2.48 -13.09
N ILE A 198 3.36 -3.22 -13.66
CA ILE A 198 4.59 -2.66 -14.24
C ILE A 198 4.26 -1.77 -15.44
N ASP A 199 3.38 -2.20 -16.35
CA ASP A 199 2.90 -1.39 -17.48
C ASP A 199 2.27 -0.08 -16.95
N SER A 200 1.33 -0.18 -15.99
CA SER A 200 0.67 0.98 -15.35
C SER A 200 1.64 1.93 -14.62
N LEU A 201 2.77 1.40 -14.14
CA LEU A 201 3.82 2.15 -13.45
C LEU A 201 4.74 2.88 -14.44
N GLN A 202 4.99 2.33 -15.63
CA GLN A 202 5.77 3.03 -16.66
C GLN A 202 4.98 4.20 -17.26
N ASP A 203 3.66 4.08 -17.40
CA ASP A 203 2.79 5.14 -17.93
C ASP A 203 2.73 6.42 -17.06
N LEU A 204 3.11 6.35 -15.77
CA LEU A 204 3.13 7.50 -14.85
C LEU A 204 4.24 8.51 -15.17
N ASN A 205 3.97 9.48 -16.04
CA ASN A 205 4.99 10.43 -16.52
C ASN A 205 4.67 11.91 -16.21
N GLU A 206 3.58 12.19 -15.49
CA GLU A 206 3.14 13.55 -15.16
C GLU A 206 3.34 13.87 -13.66
N THR A 207 4.42 14.58 -13.34
CA THR A 207 4.64 15.18 -12.02
C THR A 207 4.20 16.66 -11.98
N GLN A 208 3.75 17.14 -10.82
CA GLN A 208 3.33 18.55 -10.64
C GLN A 208 3.85 19.15 -9.33
N ALA A 209 3.91 20.47 -9.24
CA ALA A 209 4.20 21.14 -7.98
C ALA A 209 3.03 20.94 -6.99
N CYS A 210 3.33 20.46 -5.78
CA CYS A 210 2.34 20.25 -4.72
C CYS A 210 2.67 21.15 -3.52
N THR A 211 1.66 21.83 -2.96
CA THR A 211 1.83 22.73 -1.81
C THR A 211 1.53 22.03 -0.48
N SER A 212 0.66 21.03 -0.51
CA SER A 212 0.22 20.22 0.62
C SER A 212 0.38 18.71 0.33
N CYS A 213 0.19 17.88 1.37
CA CYS A 213 0.25 16.42 1.26
C CYS A 213 -0.60 15.76 2.36
N ASP A 214 -1.86 15.46 2.10
CA ASP A 214 -2.72 14.75 3.06
C ASP A 214 -2.64 13.22 2.89
N LEU A 215 -1.93 12.56 3.82
CA LEU A 215 -1.80 11.10 3.85
C LEU A 215 -3.07 10.40 4.37
N ALA A 216 -4.01 11.11 5.00
CA ALA A 216 -5.29 10.52 5.41
C ALA A 216 -6.09 10.01 4.19
N SER A 217 -5.96 10.67 3.04
CA SER A 217 -6.57 10.27 1.76
C SER A 217 -6.23 8.82 1.33
N ILE A 218 -5.02 8.33 1.64
CA ILE A 218 -4.60 6.94 1.36
C ILE A 218 -5.49 5.96 2.14
N VAL A 219 -5.71 6.23 3.42
CA VAL A 219 -6.47 5.36 4.32
C VAL A 219 -7.94 5.37 3.93
N THR A 220 -8.51 6.56 3.70
CA THR A 220 -9.91 6.74 3.27
C THR A 220 -10.19 5.95 2.00
N LEU A 221 -9.35 6.07 0.96
CA LEU A 221 -9.47 5.30 -0.28
C LEU A 221 -9.46 3.77 -0.05
N ILE A 222 -8.65 3.28 0.89
CA ILE A 222 -8.61 1.85 1.23
C ILE A 222 -9.91 1.45 1.95
N THR A 223 -10.34 2.20 2.96
CA THR A 223 -11.50 1.85 3.80
C THR A 223 -12.85 2.03 3.11
N ASP A 224 -12.96 2.94 2.14
CA ASP A 224 -14.17 3.11 1.34
C ASP A 224 -14.34 2.00 0.29
N LYS A 225 -13.22 1.40 -0.16
CA LYS A 225 -13.18 0.43 -1.25
C LYS A 225 -13.10 -1.03 -0.79
N TYR A 226 -12.43 -1.28 0.34
CA TYR A 226 -12.20 -2.61 0.89
C TYR A 226 -12.73 -2.71 2.33
N GLU A 227 -13.57 -3.72 2.58
CA GLU A 227 -14.21 -3.89 3.88
C GLU A 227 -13.27 -4.55 4.90
N MET A 228 -12.66 -3.71 5.75
CA MET A 228 -11.60 -4.06 6.67
C MET A 228 -12.11 -4.88 7.87
N ARG A 229 -12.32 -6.18 7.65
CA ARG A 229 -12.74 -7.12 8.70
C ARG A 229 -11.60 -7.47 9.65
N ILE A 230 -11.92 -7.66 10.93
CA ILE A 230 -11.09 -8.38 11.90
C ILE A 230 -11.75 -9.75 12.14
N PRO A 231 -11.11 -10.88 11.77
CA PRO A 231 -11.71 -12.19 11.98
C PRO A 231 -11.64 -12.61 13.46
N ARG A 232 -12.65 -13.36 13.92
CA ARG A 232 -12.71 -13.90 15.30
C ARG A 232 -11.64 -14.95 15.59
N LYS A 233 -11.02 -15.52 14.54
CA LYS A 233 -9.90 -16.45 14.61
C LYS A 233 -8.82 -16.01 13.62
N ILE A 234 -7.59 -15.83 14.09
CA ILE A 234 -6.49 -15.27 13.28
C ILE A 234 -6.06 -16.23 12.14
N SER A 235 -6.34 -17.53 12.28
CA SER A 235 -6.17 -18.54 11.22
C SER A 235 -7.14 -18.40 10.04
N LEU A 236 -8.13 -17.50 10.12
CA LEU A 236 -9.10 -17.21 9.05
C LEU A 236 -8.82 -15.89 8.32
N LEU A 237 -7.64 -15.27 8.50
CA LEU A 237 -7.26 -14.09 7.72
C LEU A 237 -7.06 -14.45 6.23
N PRO A 238 -7.77 -13.79 5.30
CA PRO A 238 -7.59 -14.07 3.87
C PRO A 238 -6.34 -13.40 3.29
N CYS A 239 -5.99 -12.19 3.78
CA CYS A 239 -4.84 -11.42 3.34
C CYS A 239 -4.42 -10.36 4.37
N LEU A 240 -3.20 -9.84 4.22
CA LEU A 240 -2.66 -8.69 4.94
C LEU A 240 -2.59 -7.48 4.00
N PHE A 241 -3.08 -6.31 4.40
CA PHE A 241 -2.88 -5.08 3.62
C PHE A 241 -1.53 -4.44 3.98
N ARG A 242 -0.83 -3.95 2.96
CA ARG A 242 0.47 -3.30 3.11
C ARG A 242 0.57 -2.11 2.17
N VAL A 243 0.80 -0.91 2.71
CA VAL A 243 1.12 0.29 1.93
C VAL A 243 2.64 0.47 1.94
N ILE A 244 3.26 0.57 0.76
CA ILE A 244 4.63 1.03 0.60
C ILE A 244 4.54 2.46 0.06
N LEU A 245 4.70 3.44 0.95
CA LEU A 245 4.72 4.86 0.63
C LEU A 245 6.13 5.24 0.18
N VAL A 246 6.26 5.76 -1.04
CA VAL A 246 7.49 6.41 -1.50
C VAL A 246 7.24 7.91 -1.51
N TYR A 247 7.85 8.63 -0.57
CA TYR A 247 7.67 10.07 -0.38
C TYR A 247 8.90 10.84 -0.88
N GLY A 248 8.71 11.85 -1.72
CA GLY A 248 9.79 12.53 -2.46
C GLY A 248 10.10 13.95 -2.00
N ARG A 249 9.20 14.59 -1.25
CA ARG A 249 9.26 16.04 -0.99
C ARG A 249 10.27 16.41 0.08
N SER A 250 11.07 17.44 -0.19
CA SER A 250 12.07 17.93 0.77
C SER A 250 11.61 19.15 1.57
N SER A 251 10.58 19.87 1.11
CA SER A 251 10.08 21.10 1.77
C SER A 251 8.56 21.12 2.04
N CYS A 252 7.82 20.09 1.64
CA CYS A 252 6.40 19.94 1.95
C CYS A 252 6.22 19.02 3.16
N MET A 253 5.55 19.49 4.22
CA MET A 253 5.21 18.67 5.38
C MET A 253 4.05 17.74 5.05
N ILE A 254 4.13 16.49 5.52
CA ILE A 254 2.99 15.58 5.53
C ILE A 254 1.89 16.09 6.47
N GLN A 255 0.65 15.77 6.16
CA GLN A 255 -0.54 16.11 6.93
C GLN A 255 -1.43 14.89 7.06
N PHE A 256 -2.28 14.88 8.09
CA PHE A 256 -3.42 13.98 8.24
C PHE A 256 -4.63 14.84 8.56
N SER A 257 -5.48 15.10 7.57
CA SER A 257 -6.69 15.94 7.74
C SER A 257 -7.76 15.28 8.61
N ASN A 258 -7.73 13.95 8.71
CA ASN A 258 -8.68 13.13 9.45
C ASN A 258 -7.94 12.31 10.54
N GLU A 259 -8.25 12.58 11.81
CA GLU A 259 -7.69 11.84 12.95
C GLU A 259 -8.15 10.38 13.00
N GLU A 260 -9.38 10.05 12.57
CA GLU A 260 -9.88 8.67 12.54
C GLU A 260 -9.12 7.82 11.51
N ALA A 261 -8.70 8.43 10.40
CA ALA A 261 -7.84 7.81 9.39
C ALA A 261 -6.42 7.57 9.94
N ARG A 262 -5.85 8.51 10.70
CA ARG A 262 -4.57 8.31 11.40
C ARG A 262 -4.67 7.21 12.46
N ASP A 263 -5.70 7.24 13.30
CA ASP A 263 -5.98 6.22 14.31
C ASP A 263 -6.11 4.83 13.69
N PHE A 264 -6.82 4.72 12.55
CA PHE A 264 -6.98 3.46 11.82
C PHE A 264 -5.65 2.95 11.27
N LEU A 265 -4.85 3.81 10.62
CA LEU A 265 -3.53 3.45 10.08
C LEU A 265 -2.57 2.91 11.15
N ILE A 266 -2.52 3.59 12.30
CA ILE A 266 -1.65 3.22 13.42
C ILE A 266 -2.14 1.91 14.07
N ASN A 267 -3.44 1.80 14.37
CA ASN A 267 -3.95 0.78 15.30
C ASN A 267 -4.62 -0.43 14.64
N TYR A 268 -5.02 -0.38 13.37
CA TYR A 268 -5.58 -1.56 12.70
C TYR A 268 -4.46 -2.62 12.49
N PRO A 269 -4.63 -3.87 12.95
CA PRO A 269 -3.52 -4.83 13.04
C PRO A 269 -3.12 -5.47 11.71
N PHE A 270 -3.94 -5.32 10.66
CA PHE A 270 -3.71 -5.96 9.35
C PHE A 270 -3.52 -4.96 8.20
N LEU A 271 -3.24 -3.70 8.54
CA LEU A 271 -2.72 -2.68 7.64
C LEU A 271 -1.33 -2.31 8.16
N ILE A 272 -0.31 -2.52 7.33
CA ILE A 272 1.07 -2.16 7.62
C ILE A 272 1.48 -1.02 6.69
N LEU A 273 2.13 0.00 7.24
CA LEU A 273 2.84 1.01 6.46
C LEU A 273 4.33 0.60 6.36
N ASP A 274 4.93 0.84 5.22
CA ASP A 274 6.38 0.95 5.04
C ASP A 274 6.66 2.25 4.28
N ILE A 275 7.79 2.88 4.57
CA ILE A 275 8.10 4.22 4.06
C ILE A 275 9.49 4.22 3.44
N VAL A 276 9.58 4.73 2.22
CA VAL A 276 10.84 5.03 1.53
C VAL A 276 10.87 6.53 1.29
N TYR A 277 11.60 7.27 2.13
CA TYR A 277 11.69 8.72 2.06
C TYR A 277 12.90 9.13 1.22
N ILE A 278 12.66 9.74 0.06
CA ILE A 278 13.66 10.04 -0.97
C ILE A 278 13.82 11.55 -1.12
N HIS A 279 14.88 12.13 -0.56
CA HIS A 279 14.99 13.58 -0.37
C HIS A 279 16.32 14.18 -0.86
N GLU A 280 16.32 15.50 -1.01
CA GLU A 280 17.54 16.28 -1.24
C GLU A 280 18.43 16.28 0.02
N PRO A 281 19.75 16.56 -0.10
CA PRO A 281 20.59 16.78 1.07
C PRO A 281 19.98 17.82 2.03
N PRO A 282 19.97 17.60 3.35
CA PRO A 282 19.42 18.57 4.30
C PRO A 282 20.11 19.94 4.20
N THR A 283 19.31 21.02 4.10
CA THR A 283 19.77 22.42 4.08
C THR A 283 18.83 23.30 4.93
N ASN A 284 19.18 24.58 5.14
CA ASN A 284 18.34 25.50 5.93
C ASN A 284 17.03 25.89 5.23
N GLU A 285 16.95 25.65 3.93
CA GLU A 285 15.83 25.98 3.05
C GLU A 285 14.85 24.81 2.87
N ASN A 286 15.19 23.63 3.41
CA ASN A 286 14.37 22.42 3.35
C ASN A 286 14.11 21.83 4.75
N LYS A 287 13.22 20.83 4.81
CA LYS A 287 12.59 20.32 6.04
C LYS A 287 12.86 18.84 6.27
N CYS A 288 13.94 18.29 5.71
CA CYS A 288 14.15 16.84 5.66
C CYS A 288 14.09 16.15 7.04
N GLN A 289 14.60 16.81 8.09
CA GLN A 289 14.54 16.30 9.47
C GLN A 289 13.10 16.29 10.01
N GLU A 290 12.40 17.42 9.92
CA GLU A 290 11.00 17.59 10.38
C GLU A 290 10.06 16.60 9.68
N ILE A 291 10.26 16.38 8.38
CA ILE A 291 9.52 15.42 7.56
C ILE A 291 9.82 13.99 8.00
N PHE A 292 11.10 13.63 8.19
CA PHE A 292 11.49 12.28 8.61
C PHE A 292 10.97 11.94 10.02
N GLU A 293 11.02 12.88 10.96
CA GLU A 293 10.43 12.75 12.29
C GLU A 293 8.91 12.52 12.20
N ALA A 294 8.19 13.36 11.43
CA ALA A 294 6.75 13.20 11.23
C ALA A 294 6.37 11.87 10.56
N LEU A 295 7.21 11.31 9.67
CA LEU A 295 7.03 9.98 9.08
C LEU A 295 7.27 8.85 10.11
N CYS A 296 8.18 9.05 11.08
CA CYS A 296 8.41 8.11 12.18
C CYS A 296 7.27 8.10 13.20
N ASP A 297 6.62 9.25 13.45
CA ASP A 297 5.43 9.41 14.31
C ASP A 297 4.16 8.68 13.80
N LEU A 298 4.27 7.95 12.67
CA LEU A 298 3.23 7.07 12.15
C LEU A 298 3.40 5.60 12.59
N ASP A 299 4.53 5.23 13.21
CA ASP A 299 4.84 3.86 13.62
C ASP A 299 4.96 3.65 15.14
N GLU A 300 3.97 4.14 15.91
CA GLU A 300 3.90 3.97 17.37
C GLU A 300 4.18 2.53 17.86
N HIS A 301 3.83 1.54 17.04
CA HIS A 301 3.88 0.11 17.37
C HIS A 301 5.14 -0.61 16.86
N ASN A 302 6.11 0.09 16.23
CA ASN A 302 7.33 -0.50 15.64
C ASN A 302 7.02 -1.62 14.61
N LYS A 303 5.91 -1.48 13.86
CA LYS A 303 5.44 -2.42 12.83
C LYS A 303 6.10 -2.16 11.47
N SER A 304 6.50 -0.92 11.22
CA SER A 304 6.84 -0.36 9.91
C SER A 304 8.34 -0.40 9.66
N TYR A 305 8.76 -0.46 8.40
CA TYR A 305 10.15 -0.21 7.99
C TYR A 305 10.22 1.14 7.29
N ILE A 306 11.01 2.07 7.84
CA ILE A 306 11.15 3.45 7.40
C ILE A 306 12.59 3.68 6.95
N TYR A 307 12.79 3.98 5.67
CA TYR A 307 14.11 4.18 5.07
C TYR A 307 14.24 5.60 4.51
N GLU A 308 15.03 6.43 5.21
CA GLU A 308 15.55 7.71 4.74
C GLU A 308 16.63 7.50 3.66
N ILE A 309 16.54 8.19 2.53
CA ILE A 309 17.37 7.97 1.33
C ILE A 309 17.64 9.29 0.58
N THR A 310 18.85 9.85 0.73
CA THR A 310 19.38 10.85 -0.21
C THR A 310 19.71 10.22 -1.57
N ARG A 311 20.35 10.95 -2.50
CA ARG A 311 20.63 10.50 -3.89
C ARG A 311 21.70 9.38 -4.02
N ASN A 312 21.58 8.31 -3.22
CA ASN A 312 22.44 7.13 -3.16
C ASN A 312 21.71 5.90 -3.71
N THR A 313 22.06 5.49 -4.93
CA THR A 313 21.46 4.39 -5.68
C THR A 313 21.50 3.06 -4.92
N THR A 314 22.64 2.75 -4.30
CA THR A 314 22.84 1.52 -3.53
C THR A 314 21.97 1.49 -2.28
N LYS A 315 21.77 2.64 -1.60
CA LYS A 315 20.83 2.74 -0.45
C LYS A 315 19.39 2.49 -0.91
N LEU A 316 18.96 3.05 -2.05
CA LEU A 316 17.63 2.83 -2.63
C LEU A 316 17.35 1.36 -2.95
N HIS A 317 18.19 0.73 -3.78
CA HIS A 317 18.03 -0.69 -4.12
C HIS A 317 18.08 -1.60 -2.88
N ASN A 318 19.00 -1.36 -1.95
CA ASN A 318 19.09 -2.15 -0.73
C ASN A 318 17.88 -1.99 0.18
N SER A 319 17.32 -0.79 0.33
CA SER A 319 16.11 -0.57 1.13
C SER A 319 14.90 -1.29 0.51
N MET A 320 14.68 -1.16 -0.80
CA MET A 320 13.60 -1.86 -1.49
C MET A 320 13.75 -3.39 -1.45
N ALA A 321 14.98 -3.92 -1.55
CA ALA A 321 15.24 -5.35 -1.37
C ALA A 321 14.90 -5.85 0.05
N LYS A 322 15.20 -5.05 1.10
CA LYS A 322 14.82 -5.40 2.49
C LYS A 322 13.32 -5.43 2.71
N LEU A 323 12.57 -4.59 2.00
CA LEU A 323 11.11 -4.59 2.02
C LEU A 323 10.50 -5.86 1.38
N LEU A 324 11.23 -6.71 0.64
CA LEU A 324 10.69 -7.99 0.17
C LEU A 324 10.23 -8.92 1.32
N THR A 325 10.79 -8.72 2.52
CA THR A 325 10.39 -9.45 3.73
C THR A 325 8.89 -9.32 4.03
N HIS A 326 8.25 -10.40 4.48
CA HIS A 326 6.83 -10.41 4.83
C HIS A 326 6.62 -9.72 6.20
N PRO A 327 5.72 -8.71 6.33
CA PRO A 327 5.66 -7.84 7.51
C PRO A 327 5.46 -8.53 8.85
N VAL A 328 4.66 -9.60 8.92
CA VAL A 328 4.42 -10.33 10.19
C VAL A 328 5.51 -11.36 10.52
N GLN A 329 6.46 -11.59 9.60
CA GLN A 329 7.54 -12.57 9.76
C GLN A 329 8.88 -11.92 10.10
N ARG A 330 9.15 -10.73 9.54
CA ARG A 330 10.36 -9.93 9.82
C ARG A 330 10.48 -9.55 11.31
N CYS A 331 11.69 -9.27 11.78
CA CYS A 331 11.92 -8.61 13.08
C CYS A 331 11.67 -7.09 12.96
N ALA A 332 11.69 -6.34 14.06
CA ALA A 332 11.65 -4.88 13.98
C ALA A 332 12.92 -4.36 13.27
N GLN A 333 12.83 -3.23 12.57
CA GLN A 333 13.87 -2.76 11.65
C GLN A 333 15.27 -2.65 12.30
N LYS A 334 15.31 -2.18 13.55
CA LYS A 334 16.53 -2.05 14.38
C LYS A 334 17.24 -3.38 14.69
N ASP A 335 16.49 -4.48 14.67
CA ASP A 335 16.95 -5.84 14.98
C ASP A 335 17.34 -6.62 13.70
N THR A 336 17.43 -5.94 12.54
CA THR A 336 17.79 -6.56 11.26
C THR A 336 19.29 -6.56 11.01
N THR A 337 19.83 -7.71 10.59
CA THR A 337 21.17 -7.80 9.99
C THR A 337 21.09 -8.59 8.69
N TYR A 338 21.86 -8.14 7.69
CA TYR A 338 21.94 -8.74 6.35
C TYR A 338 23.36 -9.23 6.04
N SER A 339 24.28 -9.12 6.99
CA SER A 339 25.65 -9.61 6.88
C SER A 339 25.82 -10.81 7.81
N ILE A 340 25.66 -12.02 7.25
CA ILE A 340 26.00 -13.25 7.95
C ILE A 340 27.53 -13.33 8.05
N ARG A 341 28.08 -12.81 9.15
CA ARG A 341 29.47 -13.06 9.50
C ARG A 341 29.58 -14.50 9.97
N LEU A 342 30.45 -15.28 9.33
CA LEU A 342 30.88 -16.55 9.92
C LEU A 342 31.50 -16.26 11.31
N PRO A 343 31.28 -17.12 12.32
CA PRO A 343 32.04 -17.01 13.56
C PRO A 343 33.53 -17.13 13.21
N TYR A 344 34.36 -16.24 13.76
CA TYR A 344 35.80 -16.31 13.55
C TYR A 344 36.29 -17.68 14.01
N SER A 345 36.93 -18.42 13.10
CA SER A 345 37.87 -19.46 13.50
C SER A 345 38.89 -18.81 14.42
N GLN A 346 38.97 -19.26 15.68
CA GLN A 346 40.02 -18.82 16.59
C GLN A 346 41.35 -19.19 15.95
N GLU A 347 42.16 -18.19 15.61
CA GLU A 347 43.54 -18.40 15.24
C GLU A 347 44.23 -19.00 16.47
N MET A 348 44.76 -20.22 16.32
CA MET A 348 45.55 -20.85 17.38
C MET A 348 46.95 -20.22 17.36
N GLU A 349 47.36 -19.67 18.49
CA GLU A 349 48.75 -19.27 18.77
C GLU A 349 49.70 -20.47 18.82
#